data_AF-A0A7S1Z4L0-F1
#
_entry.id   AF-A0A7S1Z4L0-F1
#
_cell.length_a   1.000
_cell.length_b   1.000
_cell.length_c   1.000
_cell.angle_alpha   90.00
_cell.angle_beta   90.00
_cell.angle_gamma   90.00
#
_symmetry.space_group_name_H-M   'P 1'
#
loop_
_entity.id
_entity.type
_entity.pdbx_description
1 polymer ?
#
loop_
_entity_poly.entity_id
_entity_poly.type
_entity_poly.pdbx_seq_one_letter_code
_entity_poly.pdbx_strand_id
1 'polypeptide(L)'
;RAFAGAIESNMRKSGLEYKNTVRTVYKVVLVEEEEGADGGNYRIDFYLKGALYKMVRNMVGMALEVARGKLEEDVLVRLLYHDDEEEDEVEKDDGRNKRQFVRDDNPCKPAPPEGLTLERVFYNEEDDDF
;
A
#
# COMPACT_ATOMS: atom_id res chain seq x y z
N ARG A 1 -1.97 7.05 -8.82
CA ARG A 1 -1.42 6.18 -7.74
C ARG A 1 -2.54 5.59 -6.90
N ALA A 2 -2.67 4.27 -6.87
CA ALA A 2 -3.82 3.57 -6.29
C ALA A 2 -3.89 3.57 -4.76
N PHE A 3 -2.76 3.83 -4.08
CA PHE A 3 -2.68 3.81 -2.61
C PHE A 3 -2.41 5.18 -1.99
N ALA A 4 -2.21 6.21 -2.82
CA ALA A 4 -2.11 7.59 -2.37
C ALA A 4 -3.50 8.04 -1.88
N GLY A 5 -3.61 8.40 -0.61
CA GLY A 5 -4.87 8.78 0.03
C GLY A 5 -5.32 10.21 -0.32
N ALA A 6 -6.20 10.74 0.54
CA ALA A 6 -6.78 12.09 0.43
C ALA A 6 -5.75 13.25 0.45
N ILE A 7 -4.50 12.98 0.87
CA ILE A 7 -3.43 13.97 0.92
C ILE A 7 -3.08 14.46 -0.49
N GLU A 8 -3.02 13.60 -1.50
CA GLU A 8 -2.72 14.01 -2.88
C GLU A 8 -3.87 14.87 -3.46
N SER A 9 -5.11 14.49 -3.17
CA SER A 9 -6.32 15.23 -3.56
C SER A 9 -6.40 16.61 -2.89
N ASN A 10 -6.01 16.72 -1.61
CA ASN A 10 -6.02 17.98 -0.88
C ASN A 10 -4.81 18.86 -1.20
N MET A 11 -3.62 18.29 -1.43
CA MET A 11 -2.42 19.05 -1.81
C MET A 11 -2.55 19.68 -3.21
N ARG A 12 -3.26 19.02 -4.14
CA ARG A 12 -3.61 19.60 -5.44
C ARG A 12 -4.52 20.84 -5.34
N LYS A 13 -5.28 20.97 -4.24
CA LYS A 13 -6.16 22.12 -3.98
C LYS A 13 -5.46 23.27 -3.25
N SER A 14 -4.37 23.02 -2.52
CA SER A 14 -3.73 24.01 -1.65
C SER A 14 -2.48 24.69 -2.23
N GLY A 15 -2.01 24.28 -3.42
CA GLY A 15 -0.84 24.89 -4.07
C GLY A 15 0.50 24.63 -3.37
N LEU A 16 0.51 23.72 -2.38
CA LEU A 16 1.73 23.27 -1.72
C LEU A 16 2.55 22.39 -2.68
N GLU A 17 3.87 22.59 -2.69
CA GLU A 17 4.82 21.84 -3.52
C GLU A 17 4.59 20.32 -3.43
N TYR A 18 4.76 19.66 -4.59
CA TYR A 18 4.59 18.23 -4.77
C TYR A 18 5.52 17.45 -3.85
N LYS A 19 5.03 17.04 -2.66
CA LYS A 19 5.75 16.09 -1.82
C LYS A 19 5.66 14.73 -2.49
N ASN A 20 6.81 14.19 -2.91
CA ASN A 20 6.96 12.86 -3.48
C ASN A 20 6.08 11.85 -2.70
N THR A 21 5.23 11.11 -3.41
CA THR A 21 4.30 10.12 -2.85
C THR A 21 4.85 8.69 -2.93
N VAL A 22 6.07 8.49 -3.47
CA VAL A 22 6.73 7.18 -3.51
C VAL A 22 7.20 6.86 -2.09
N ARG A 23 6.89 5.66 -1.61
CA ARG A 23 7.36 5.14 -0.33
C ARG A 23 7.93 3.75 -0.57
N THR A 24 9.08 3.48 0.03
CA THR A 24 9.71 2.17 -0.02
C THR A 24 9.18 1.32 1.13
N VAL A 25 8.59 0.18 0.78
CA VAL A 25 8.34 -0.92 1.70
C VAL A 25 9.52 -1.87 1.57
N TYR A 26 10.32 -2.00 2.62
CA TYR A 26 11.51 -2.85 2.62
C TYR A 26 11.15 -4.32 2.84
N LYS A 27 10.12 -4.58 3.64
CA LYS A 27 9.72 -5.94 4.01
C LYS A 27 8.26 -5.97 4.44
N VAL A 28 7.57 -7.05 4.08
CA VAL A 28 6.26 -7.41 4.62
C VAL A 28 6.36 -8.85 5.13
N VAL A 29 5.87 -9.11 6.35
CA VAL A 29 5.90 -10.44 6.95
C VAL A 29 4.52 -10.79 7.46
N LEU A 30 4.01 -11.97 7.09
CA LEU A 30 2.85 -12.58 7.72
C LEU A 30 3.33 -13.48 8.86
N VAL A 31 2.84 -13.24 10.05
CA VAL A 31 3.16 -14.00 11.27
C VAL A 31 1.88 -14.65 11.74
N GLU A 32 1.89 -15.98 11.86
CA GLU A 32 0.86 -16.71 12.57
C GLU A 32 1.15 -16.59 14.07
N GLU A 33 0.19 -16.07 14.83
CA GLU A 33 0.29 -15.95 16.28
C GLU A 33 -0.37 -17.18 16.91
N GLU A 34 0.27 -17.71 17.97
CA GLU A 34 -0.22 -18.91 18.66
C GLU A 34 -1.68 -18.75 19.09
N GLU A 35 -2.44 -19.84 19.00
CA GLU A 35 -3.86 -19.85 19.34
C GLU A 35 -4.08 -19.42 20.80
N GLY A 36 -4.63 -18.22 20.96
CA GLY A 36 -5.35 -17.85 22.18
C GLY A 36 -6.69 -18.59 22.25
N ALA A 37 -7.42 -18.39 23.35
CA ALA A 37 -8.72 -19.05 23.60
C ALA A 37 -9.80 -18.79 22.53
N ASP A 38 -9.60 -17.81 21.63
CA ASP A 38 -10.56 -17.36 20.62
C ASP A 38 -10.18 -17.74 19.17
N GLY A 39 -9.19 -18.61 18.98
CA GLY A 39 -8.67 -19.04 17.67
C GLY A 39 -7.41 -18.29 17.24
N GLY A 40 -6.70 -18.85 16.24
CA GLY A 40 -5.42 -18.34 15.76
C GLY A 40 -5.52 -16.92 15.17
N ASN A 41 -4.60 -16.04 15.56
CA ASN A 41 -4.51 -14.69 15.02
C ASN A 41 -3.38 -14.59 13.99
N TYR A 42 -3.49 -13.63 13.08
CA TYR A 42 -2.43 -13.31 12.14
C TYR A 42 -2.00 -11.85 12.32
N ARG A 43 -0.69 -11.63 12.38
CA ARG A 43 -0.08 -10.30 12.38
C ARG A 43 0.65 -10.07 11.07
N ILE A 44 0.52 -8.86 10.51
CA ILE A 44 1.23 -8.46 9.29
C ILE A 44 2.19 -7.31 9.62
N ASP A 45 3.49 -7.58 9.59
CA ASP A 45 4.53 -6.60 9.91
C ASP A 45 4.98 -5.90 8.62
N PHE A 46 4.86 -4.57 8.59
CA PHE A 46 5.36 -3.73 7.50
C PHE A 46 6.60 -2.94 7.95
N TYR A 47 7.69 -3.09 7.21
CA TYR A 47 8.93 -2.33 7.39
C TYR A 47 9.05 -1.31 6.27
N LEU A 48 9.04 -0.03 6.61
CA LEU A 48 8.96 1.06 5.64
C LEU A 48 9.67 2.31 6.14
N LYS A 49 10.24 3.11 5.23
CA LYS A 49 10.89 4.39 5.58
C LYS A 49 9.89 5.44 6.07
N GLY A 50 8.65 5.35 5.58
CA GLY A 50 7.55 6.23 5.94
C GLY A 50 6.30 5.81 5.19
N ALA A 51 5.13 6.11 5.75
CA ALA A 51 3.84 5.75 5.16
C ALA A 51 3.06 7.01 4.78
N LEU A 52 2.28 6.92 3.70
CA LEU A 52 1.23 7.90 3.45
C LEU A 52 0.02 7.63 4.35
N TYR A 53 -0.84 8.63 4.50
CA TYR A 53 -2.08 8.49 5.25
C TYR A 53 -2.91 7.30 4.74
N LYS A 54 -3.26 6.38 5.66
CA LYS A 54 -3.99 5.12 5.41
C LYS A 54 -3.28 4.12 4.49
N MET A 55 -2.02 4.33 4.08
CA MET A 55 -1.32 3.48 3.12
C MET A 55 -1.33 2.01 3.53
N VAL A 56 -0.89 1.70 4.76
CA VAL A 56 -0.87 0.33 5.28
C VAL A 56 -2.27 -0.29 5.31
N ARG A 57 -3.26 0.44 5.82
CA ARG A 57 -4.66 -0.01 5.88
C ARG A 57 -5.27 -0.24 4.50
N ASN A 58 -4.91 0.56 3.49
CA ASN A 58 -5.35 0.36 2.11
C ASN A 58 -4.74 -0.91 1.52
N MET A 59 -3.44 -1.16 1.74
CA MET A 59 -2.77 -2.38 1.28
C MET A 59 -3.38 -3.63 1.92
N VAL A 60 -3.53 -3.63 3.26
CA VAL A 60 -4.13 -4.76 4.00
C VAL A 60 -5.58 -4.98 3.60
N GLY A 61 -6.38 -3.91 3.48
CA GLY A 61 -7.79 -4.02 3.06
C GLY A 61 -7.94 -4.68 1.70
N MET A 62 -7.03 -4.40 0.76
CA MET A 62 -7.04 -5.04 -0.54
C MET A 62 -6.59 -6.50 -0.49
N ALA A 63 -5.50 -6.79 0.21
CA ALA A 63 -5.01 -8.16 0.38
C ALA A 63 -6.08 -9.09 0.99
N LEU A 64 -6.88 -8.59 1.94
CA LEU A 64 -8.00 -9.34 2.52
C LEU A 64 -9.11 -9.64 1.51
N GLU A 65 -9.44 -8.71 0.61
CA GLU A 65 -10.46 -8.96 -0.41
C GLU A 65 -9.97 -9.94 -1.50
N VAL A 66 -8.67 -9.91 -1.83
CA VAL A 66 -8.03 -10.92 -2.69
C VAL A 66 -8.05 -12.29 -2.02
N ALA A 67 -7.63 -12.38 -0.74
CA ALA A 67 -7.64 -13.63 0.01
C ALA A 67 -9.06 -14.24 0.17
N ARG A 68 -10.11 -13.41 0.12
CA ARG A 68 -11.52 -13.83 0.14
C ARG A 68 -12.06 -14.24 -1.24
N GLY A 69 -11.25 -14.17 -2.29
CA GLY A 69 -11.67 -14.45 -3.67
C GLY A 69 -12.63 -13.42 -4.26
N LYS A 70 -12.70 -12.22 -3.68
CA LYS A 70 -13.57 -11.14 -4.17
C LYS A 70 -12.87 -10.24 -5.19
N LEU A 71 -11.54 -10.32 -5.24
CA LEU A 71 -10.69 -9.66 -6.21
C LEU A 71 -9.65 -10.65 -6.69
N GLU A 72 -9.37 -10.60 -7.99
CA GLU A 72 -8.27 -11.32 -8.59
C GLU A 72 -6.93 -10.71 -8.14
N GLU A 73 -5.92 -11.56 -7.98
CA GLU A 73 -4.58 -11.14 -7.55
C GLU A 73 -3.93 -10.18 -8.54
N ASP A 74 -4.24 -10.32 -9.83
CA ASP A 74 -3.73 -9.46 -10.90
C ASP A 74 -4.08 -7.98 -10.69
N VAL A 75 -5.23 -7.69 -10.06
CA VAL A 75 -5.67 -6.33 -9.74
C VAL A 75 -4.72 -5.70 -8.72
N LEU A 76 -4.31 -6.44 -7.68
CA LEU A 76 -3.36 -5.94 -6.68
C LEU A 76 -2.03 -5.57 -7.32
N VAL A 77 -1.53 -6.46 -8.18
CA VAL A 77 -0.29 -6.27 -8.92
C VAL A 77 -0.39 -5.05 -9.85
N ARG A 78 -1.47 -4.95 -10.64
CA ARG A 78 -1.73 -3.82 -11.55
C ARG A 78 -1.84 -2.47 -10.83
N LEU A 79 -2.37 -2.44 -9.61
CA LEU A 79 -2.47 -1.22 -8.81
C LEU A 79 -1.12 -0.78 -8.19
N LEU A 80 -0.16 -1.70 -8.07
CA LEU A 80 1.19 -1.43 -7.57
C LEU A 80 2.14 -0.97 -8.68
N TYR A 81 1.99 -1.48 -9.90
CA TYR A 81 2.83 -1.11 -11.04
C TYR A 81 2.55 0.30 -11.56
N HIS A 82 3.60 0.92 -12.10
CA HIS A 82 3.58 2.21 -12.77
C HIS A 82 4.10 2.03 -14.19
N ASP A 83 3.41 2.56 -15.20
CA ASP A 83 3.88 2.56 -16.59
C ASP A 83 5.03 3.58 -16.85
N ASP A 84 5.79 3.99 -15.81
CA ASP A 84 6.93 4.91 -15.99
C ASP A 84 8.25 4.17 -16.27
N GLU A 85 8.27 2.85 -16.15
CA GLU A 85 9.41 2.02 -16.58
C GLU A 85 9.14 1.57 -18.03
N GLU A 86 9.99 2.04 -18.93
CA GLU A 86 9.93 1.83 -20.38
C GLU A 86 9.72 0.35 -20.77
N GLU A 87 8.79 0.14 -21.70
CA GLU A 87 8.84 -0.86 -22.78
C GLU A 87 9.46 -2.24 -22.48
N ASP A 88 8.91 -3.02 -21.54
CA ASP A 88 8.95 -4.47 -21.70
C ASP A 88 7.66 -4.92 -22.40
N GLU A 89 7.84 -5.57 -23.55
CA GLU A 89 6.84 -6.02 -24.52
C GLU A 89 5.77 -6.95 -23.92
N VAL A 90 4.84 -6.42 -23.12
CA VAL A 90 3.63 -7.16 -22.75
C VAL A 90 2.64 -6.99 -23.88
N GLU A 91 2.40 -8.09 -24.61
CA GLU A 91 1.51 -8.21 -25.75
C GLU A 91 0.24 -7.34 -25.64
N LYS A 92 -0.08 -6.67 -26.75
CA LYS A 92 -1.23 -5.78 -26.90
C LYS A 92 -2.53 -6.56 -26.71
N ASP A 93 -3.04 -6.62 -25.49
CA ASP A 93 -4.40 -7.07 -25.21
C ASP A 93 -5.38 -5.91 -25.48
N ASP A 94 -6.15 -6.05 -26.57
CA ASP A 94 -7.45 -5.44 -26.83
C ASP A 94 -7.67 -3.92 -26.72
N GLY A 95 -6.66 -3.10 -27.04
CA GLY A 95 -6.89 -1.72 -27.50
C GLY A 95 -7.54 -0.76 -26.50
N ARG A 96 -7.63 -1.14 -25.21
CA ARG A 96 -8.03 -0.22 -24.13
C ARG A 96 -6.77 0.50 -23.68
N ASN A 97 -6.73 1.82 -23.86
CA ASN A 97 -5.69 2.67 -23.29
C ASN A 97 -5.39 2.22 -21.85
N LYS A 98 -4.16 1.74 -21.60
CA LYS A 98 -3.62 1.50 -20.25
C LYS A 98 -3.53 2.86 -19.56
N ARG A 99 -4.65 3.37 -19.04
CA ARG A 99 -4.62 4.55 -18.18
C ARG A 99 -4.00 4.08 -16.86
N GLN A 100 -3.09 4.87 -16.33
CA GLN A 100 -2.54 4.64 -15.01
C GLN A 100 -3.66 4.56 -13.97
N PHE A 101 -3.68 3.50 -13.16
CA PHE A 101 -4.67 3.33 -12.11
C PHE A 101 -4.51 4.37 -10.99
N VAL A 102 -5.64 4.94 -10.56
CA VAL A 102 -5.72 5.93 -9.47
C VAL A 102 -6.45 5.35 -8.27
N ARG A 103 -6.43 6.05 -7.12
CA ARG A 103 -7.08 5.58 -5.88
C ARG A 103 -8.56 5.25 -6.07
N ASP A 104 -9.25 5.99 -6.94
CA ASP A 104 -10.67 5.78 -7.22
C ASP A 104 -10.94 4.45 -7.94
N ASP A 105 -9.92 3.86 -8.57
CA ASP A 105 -10.01 2.54 -9.19
C ASP A 105 -9.78 1.39 -8.20
N ASN A 106 -9.37 1.69 -6.96
CA ASN A 106 -9.25 0.68 -5.91
C ASN A 106 -10.60 0.57 -5.15
N PRO A 107 -11.41 -0.47 -5.42
CA PRO A 107 -12.74 -0.61 -4.81
C PRO A 107 -12.67 -0.97 -3.32
N CYS A 108 -11.48 -1.32 -2.80
CA CYS A 108 -11.33 -1.80 -1.44
C CYS A 108 -11.44 -0.66 -0.43
N LYS A 109 -12.22 -0.94 0.61
CA LYS A 109 -12.23 -0.14 1.82
C LYS A 109 -10.92 -0.38 2.59
N PRO A 110 -10.34 0.66 3.21
CA PRO A 110 -9.21 0.47 4.11
C PRO A 110 -9.59 -0.50 5.24
N ALA A 111 -8.66 -1.35 5.66
CA ALA A 111 -8.81 -2.18 6.85
C ALA A 111 -9.17 -1.33 8.09
N PRO A 112 -9.86 -1.87 9.11
CA PRO A 112 -10.18 -1.12 10.33
C PRO A 112 -8.93 -0.56 11.05
N PRO A 113 -9.01 0.59 11.75
CA PRO A 113 -7.84 1.16 12.43
C PRO A 113 -7.41 0.40 13.68
N GLU A 114 -8.31 -0.35 14.33
CA GLU A 114 -8.11 -0.92 15.67
C GLU A 114 -7.01 -2.00 15.69
N GLY A 115 -6.72 -2.61 14.54
CA GLY A 115 -5.66 -3.61 14.37
C GLY A 115 -4.33 -3.06 13.83
N LEU A 116 -4.15 -1.74 13.74
CA LEU A 116 -2.91 -1.13 13.28
C LEU A 116 -2.13 -0.53 14.45
N THR A 117 -0.92 -1.03 14.68
CA THR A 117 0.01 -0.54 15.70
C THR A 117 1.33 -0.07 15.09
N LEU A 118 2.00 0.86 15.78
CA LEU A 118 3.40 1.21 15.48
C LEU A 118 4.28 0.47 16.48
N GLU A 119 4.95 -0.58 16.02
CA GLU A 119 5.75 -1.45 16.89
C GLU A 119 7.18 -0.94 17.12
N ARG A 120 7.85 -0.46 16.07
CA ARG A 120 9.26 -0.05 16.14
C ARG A 120 9.55 1.14 15.23
N VAL A 121 10.48 1.99 15.67
CA VAL A 121 11.09 3.07 14.90
C VAL A 121 12.59 2.81 14.85
N PHE A 122 13.18 2.83 13.65
CA PHE A 122 14.60 2.65 13.44
C PHE A 122 15.25 4.02 13.24
N TYR A 123 16.29 4.30 14.02
CA TYR A 123 17.13 5.48 13.90
C TYR A 123 18.49 5.06 13.32
N ASN A 124 19.10 5.92 12.52
CA ASN A 124 20.47 5.69 12.08
C ASN A 124 21.42 6.18 13.18
N GLU A 125 22.51 5.44 13.44
CA GLU A 125 23.49 5.79 14.47
C GLU A 125 24.23 7.12 14.19
N GLU A 126 24.14 7.65 12.97
CA GLU A 126 24.74 8.93 12.56
C GLU A 126 23.92 10.18 12.95
N ASP A 127 22.68 10.01 13.43
CA ASP A 127 21.79 11.12 13.79
C ASP A 127 21.90 11.55 15.28
N ASP A 128 22.84 10.97 16.04
CA ASP A 128 23.02 11.16 17.50
C ASP A 128 23.99 12.31 17.89
N ASP A 129 24.42 13.16 16.96
CA ASP A 129 25.21 14.35 17.28
C ASP A 129 24.30 15.53 17.73
N PHE A 130 24.10 15.65 19.04
CA PHE A 130 23.46 16.79 19.72
C PHE A 130 24.38 18.02 19.84
#